data_AF-A0A1V5KAD1-F1
#
_entry.id   AF-A0A1V5KAD1-F1
#
_cell.length_a   1.000
_cell.length_b   1.000
_cell.length_c   1.000
_cell.angle_alpha   90.00
_cell.angle_beta   90.00
_cell.angle_gamma   90.00
#
_symmetry.space_group_name_H-M   'P 1'
#
loop_
_entity.id
_entity.type
_entity.pdbx_description
1 polymer ?
#
loop_
_entity_poly.entity_id
_entity_poly.type
_entity_poly.pdbx_seq_one_letter_code
_entity_poly.pdbx_strand_id
1 'polypeptide(L)'
;MVRESAISRAILRLDGFIAAAADYAGGSLITPPLLFQGKRLELNLDTGAGGYARIEILDESGKPIPGFTYHDSDELNGNSVRMAAAWNGQTDLSKLEGRPIRLHLLMRSAKLYAFQFLP
;
A
#
# COMPACT_ATOMS: atom_id res chain seq x y z
N MET A 1 -29.31 -35.63 27.75
CA MET A 1 -29.28 -34.26 27.20
C MET A 1 -27.83 -33.82 27.17
N VAL A 2 -27.17 -33.88 26.01
CA VAL A 2 -25.74 -33.53 25.87
C VAL A 2 -25.68 -32.03 25.56
N ARG A 3 -24.95 -31.26 26.39
CA ARG A 3 -24.62 -29.87 26.06
C ARG A 3 -23.42 -29.89 25.14
N GLU A 4 -23.63 -29.54 23.87
CA GLU A 4 -22.53 -29.23 22.97
C GLU A 4 -21.97 -27.86 23.35
N SER A 5 -20.67 -27.82 23.61
CA SER A 5 -19.93 -26.59 23.85
C SER A 5 -18.97 -26.41 22.68
N ALA A 6 -19.03 -25.27 21.99
CA ALA A 6 -18.13 -24.95 20.90
C ALA A 6 -17.23 -23.77 21.30
N ILE A 7 -15.93 -23.90 21.03
CA ILE A 7 -14.97 -22.79 21.10
C ILE A 7 -14.63 -22.44 19.66
N SER A 8 -14.65 -21.16 19.31
CA SER A 8 -14.27 -20.65 17.99
C SER A 8 -13.29 -19.48 18.13
N ARG A 9 -12.42 -19.32 17.13
CA ARG A 9 -11.41 -18.24 17.09
C ARG A 9 -11.77 -17.24 16.00
N ALA A 10 -12.02 -16.00 16.39
CA ALA A 10 -12.04 -14.88 15.46
C ALA A 10 -10.60 -14.34 15.30
N ILE A 11 -10.16 -14.18 14.05
CA ILE A 11 -8.89 -13.53 13.73
C ILE A 11 -9.22 -12.22 13.05
N LEU A 12 -8.70 -11.14 13.60
CA LEU A 12 -8.79 -9.82 13.02
C LEU A 12 -7.40 -9.40 12.57
N ARG A 13 -7.27 -9.02 11.30
CA ARG A 13 -6.01 -8.55 10.71
C ARG A 13 -5.70 -7.14 11.25
N LEU A 14 -4.41 -6.85 11.46
CA LEU A 14 -3.95 -5.48 11.73
C LEU A 14 -4.51 -4.55 10.64
N ASP A 15 -5.17 -3.47 11.04
CA ASP A 15 -5.87 -2.51 10.16
C ASP A 15 -6.90 -3.11 9.17
N GLY A 16 -7.34 -4.35 9.40
CA GLY A 16 -8.15 -5.12 8.45
C GLY A 16 -9.64 -4.80 8.39
N PHE A 17 -10.08 -3.67 8.95
CA PHE A 17 -11.51 -3.37 9.10
C PHE A 17 -12.15 -2.78 7.84
N ILE A 18 -11.49 -1.80 7.23
CA ILE A 18 -11.94 -1.10 6.02
C ILE A 18 -10.75 -0.98 5.09
N ALA A 19 -10.98 -1.16 3.79
CA ALA A 19 -9.96 -1.00 2.77
C ALA A 19 -10.40 0.01 1.72
N ALA A 20 -9.43 0.75 1.18
CA ALA A 20 -9.57 1.32 -0.15
C ALA A 20 -9.48 0.16 -1.15
N ALA A 21 -10.59 -0.15 -1.81
CA ALA A 21 -10.71 -1.31 -2.68
C ALA A 21 -10.87 -0.89 -4.14
N ALA A 22 -10.16 -1.57 -5.03
CA ALA A 22 -10.36 -1.52 -6.47
C ALA A 22 -10.84 -2.89 -6.96
N ASP A 23 -11.89 -2.89 -7.78
CA ASP A 23 -12.35 -4.10 -8.45
C ASP A 23 -11.46 -4.45 -9.66
N TYR A 24 -11.91 -5.36 -10.52
CA TYR A 24 -11.14 -5.77 -11.68
C TYR A 24 -11.02 -4.68 -12.77
N ALA A 25 -11.94 -3.70 -12.80
CA ALA A 25 -11.82 -2.54 -13.68
C ALA A 25 -10.71 -1.58 -13.19
N GLY A 26 -10.35 -1.69 -11.92
CA GLY A 26 -9.26 -0.95 -11.29
C GLY A 26 -9.71 0.39 -10.72
N GLY A 27 -8.75 1.10 -10.15
CA GLY A 27 -8.98 2.41 -9.55
C GLY A 27 -7.68 3.02 -9.06
N SER A 28 -7.73 4.30 -8.69
CA SER A 28 -6.59 4.98 -8.09
C SER A 28 -6.98 5.77 -6.84
N LEU A 29 -5.98 6.03 -6.01
CA LEU A 29 -6.09 6.79 -4.77
C LEU A 29 -4.90 7.74 -4.67
N ILE A 30 -5.15 9.01 -4.35
CA ILE A 30 -4.11 9.98 -4.02
C ILE A 30 -4.28 10.40 -2.56
N THR A 31 -3.20 10.36 -1.78
CA THR A 31 -3.23 10.86 -0.41
C THR A 31 -3.26 12.41 -0.38
N PRO A 32 -3.74 13.01 0.72
CA PRO A 32 -3.34 14.37 1.07
C PRO A 32 -1.80 14.49 1.13
N PRO A 33 -1.24 15.71 1.04
CA PRO A 33 0.19 15.90 1.31
C PRO A 33 0.52 15.38 2.71
N LEU A 34 1.62 14.64 2.81
CA LEU A 34 2.13 14.11 4.05
C LEU A 34 3.62 14.37 4.18
N LEU A 35 4.05 14.64 5.41
CA LEU A 35 5.44 14.59 5.83
C LEU A 35 5.70 13.22 6.45
N PHE A 36 6.86 12.64 6.19
CA PHE A 36 7.24 11.35 6.75
C PHE A 36 8.67 11.36 7.26
N GLN A 37 8.95 10.40 8.15
CA GLN A 37 10.27 10.01 8.62
C GLN A 37 10.49 8.54 8.27
N GLY A 38 11.74 8.18 7.97
CA GLY A 38 12.13 6.84 7.54
C GLY A 38 12.59 6.75 6.09
N LYS A 39 12.89 5.54 5.65
CA LYS A 39 13.57 5.24 4.40
C LYS A 39 12.85 4.22 3.53
N ARG A 40 11.80 3.54 4.02
CA ARG A 40 11.04 2.59 3.20
C ARG A 40 9.54 2.71 3.45
N LEU A 41 8.76 2.41 2.41
CA LEU A 41 7.31 2.36 2.47
C LEU A 41 6.84 0.91 2.50
N GLU A 42 6.07 0.54 3.52
CA GLU A 42 5.38 -0.75 3.64
C GLU A 42 3.88 -0.57 3.56
N LEU A 43 3.20 -1.51 2.92
CA LEU A 43 1.74 -1.52 2.72
C LEU A 43 1.14 -2.77 3.34
N ASN A 44 -0.02 -2.60 3.94
CA ASN A 44 -0.92 -3.69 4.22
C ASN A 44 -1.86 -3.86 3.01
N LEU A 45 -1.52 -4.81 2.15
CA LEU A 45 -2.10 -5.00 0.84
C LEU A 45 -2.57 -6.44 0.66
N ASP A 46 -3.73 -6.59 0.02
CA ASP A 46 -4.29 -7.89 -0.38
C ASP A 46 -4.80 -7.80 -1.82
N THR A 47 -4.16 -8.52 -2.73
CA THR A 47 -4.55 -8.59 -4.14
C THR A 47 -5.19 -9.93 -4.47
N GLY A 48 -6.26 -9.92 -5.26
CA GLY A 48 -6.89 -11.11 -5.83
C GLY A 48 -6.09 -11.71 -6.99
N ALA A 49 -6.63 -12.78 -7.59
CA ALA A 49 -6.02 -13.41 -8.77
C ALA A 49 -5.90 -12.41 -9.94
N GLY A 50 -4.67 -12.25 -10.44
CA GLY A 50 -4.36 -11.23 -11.46
C GLY A 50 -4.51 -9.78 -10.96
N GLY A 51 -4.65 -9.54 -9.66
CA GLY A 51 -4.66 -8.21 -9.08
C GLY A 51 -3.25 -7.64 -8.93
N TYR A 52 -3.14 -6.33 -8.78
CA TYR A 52 -1.88 -5.67 -8.47
C TYR A 52 -2.10 -4.28 -7.86
N ALA A 53 -1.04 -3.74 -7.29
CA ALA A 53 -0.89 -2.31 -7.04
C ALA A 53 0.44 -1.79 -7.59
N ARG A 54 0.48 -0.52 -7.98
CA ARG A 54 1.69 0.26 -8.23
C ARG A 54 1.59 1.59 -7.50
N ILE A 55 2.72 2.18 -7.17
CA ILE A 55 2.76 3.45 -6.42
C ILE A 55 3.73 4.39 -7.11
N GLU A 56 3.25 5.59 -7.40
CA GLU A 56 4.12 6.72 -7.69
C GLU A 56 4.11 7.72 -6.53
N ILE A 57 5.22 8.45 -6.39
CA ILE A 57 5.35 9.53 -5.43
C ILE A 57 5.27 10.85 -6.18
N LEU A 58 4.36 11.70 -5.75
CA LEU A 58 4.18 13.05 -6.25
C LEU A 58 4.76 14.06 -5.26
N ASP A 59 5.22 15.19 -5.78
CA ASP A 59 5.51 16.36 -4.95
C ASP A 59 4.21 17.01 -4.41
N GLU A 60 4.36 18.05 -3.58
CA GLU A 60 3.23 18.78 -2.99
C GLU A 60 2.25 19.33 -4.05
N SER A 61 2.77 19.72 -5.22
CA SER A 61 2.02 20.25 -6.36
C SER A 61 1.32 19.16 -7.19
N GLY A 62 1.55 17.88 -6.89
CA GLY A 62 0.98 16.75 -7.60
C GLY A 62 1.78 16.33 -8.83
N LYS A 63 3.03 16.77 -8.98
CA LYS A 63 3.90 16.36 -10.08
C LYS A 63 4.68 15.08 -9.71
N PRO A 64 4.77 14.07 -10.59
CA PRO A 64 5.57 12.88 -10.34
C PRO A 64 7.05 13.21 -10.11
N ILE A 65 7.63 12.61 -9.07
CA ILE A 65 9.04 12.75 -8.75
C ILE A 65 9.84 11.74 -9.61
N PRO A 66 10.84 12.19 -10.40
CA PRO A 66 11.66 11.29 -11.20
C PRO A 66 12.34 10.20 -10.36
N GLY A 67 12.29 8.96 -10.85
CA GLY A 67 12.78 7.78 -10.13
C GLY A 67 11.78 7.15 -9.16
N PHE A 68 10.63 7.79 -8.94
CA PHE A 68 9.52 7.28 -8.13
C PHE A 68 8.20 7.31 -8.90
N THR A 69 8.24 7.16 -10.22
CA THR A 69 7.06 7.19 -11.10
C THR A 69 6.41 5.82 -11.24
N TYR A 70 5.22 5.72 -11.84
CA TYR A 70 4.61 4.41 -12.13
C TYR A 70 5.42 3.53 -13.09
N HIS A 71 6.19 4.16 -13.98
CA HIS A 71 7.08 3.43 -14.88
C HIS A 71 8.22 2.77 -14.11
N ASP A 72 8.71 3.45 -13.07
CA ASP A 72 9.77 2.95 -12.20
C ASP A 72 9.22 2.00 -11.12
N SER A 73 7.94 2.13 -10.74
CA SER A 73 7.30 1.32 -9.71
C SER A 73 7.27 -0.16 -10.09
N ASP A 74 7.79 -0.98 -9.20
CA ASP A 74 7.61 -2.42 -9.26
C ASP A 74 6.14 -2.78 -8.97
N GLU A 75 5.68 -3.87 -9.57
CA GLU A 75 4.33 -4.36 -9.34
C GLU A 75 4.22 -5.06 -7.98
N LEU A 76 3.22 -4.68 -7.19
CA LEU A 76 2.93 -5.31 -5.91
C LEU A 76 1.76 -6.28 -6.07
N ASN A 77 2.05 -7.56 -5.86
CA ASN A 77 1.08 -8.64 -5.91
C ASN A 77 1.26 -9.56 -4.69
N GLY A 78 0.15 -9.90 -4.04
CA GLY A 78 0.09 -10.86 -2.94
C GLY A 78 -0.79 -10.38 -1.80
N ASN A 79 -0.73 -11.12 -0.70
CA ASN A 79 -1.40 -10.79 0.56
C ASN A 79 -0.36 -10.66 1.67
N SER A 80 -0.06 -9.42 2.06
CA SER A 80 0.94 -9.12 3.09
C SER A 80 0.55 -7.90 3.91
N VAL A 81 0.83 -7.96 5.21
CA VAL A 81 0.70 -6.80 6.11
C VAL A 81 1.91 -5.86 6.04
N ARG A 82 2.97 -6.25 5.31
CA ARG A 82 4.26 -5.56 5.19
C ARG A 82 4.82 -5.69 3.78
N MET A 83 4.01 -5.37 2.77
CA MET A 83 4.46 -5.36 1.38
C MET A 83 5.33 -4.13 1.12
N ALA A 84 6.62 -4.32 0.85
CA ALA A 84 7.52 -3.21 0.55
C ALA A 84 7.23 -2.63 -0.84
N ALA A 85 7.06 -1.31 -0.94
CA ALA A 85 7.06 -0.62 -2.22
C ALA A 85 8.50 -0.45 -2.72
N ALA A 86 8.71 -0.68 -4.00
CA ALA A 86 10.01 -0.55 -4.64
C ALA A 86 9.87 0.10 -6.03
N TRP A 87 10.95 0.76 -6.44
CA TRP A 87 11.09 1.38 -7.76
C TRP A 87 12.36 0.87 -8.41
N ASN A 88 12.23 0.08 -9.48
CA ASN A 88 13.32 -0.64 -10.14
C ASN A 88 14.17 -1.45 -9.14
N GLY A 89 13.52 -2.15 -8.21
CA GLY A 89 14.14 -2.93 -7.13
C GLY A 89 14.69 -2.11 -5.96
N GLN A 90 14.59 -0.77 -5.99
CA GLN A 90 15.08 0.10 -4.91
C GLN A 90 13.95 0.48 -3.96
N THR A 91 14.20 0.37 -2.65
CA THR A 91 13.23 0.68 -1.59
C THR A 91 13.58 1.94 -0.80
N ASP A 92 14.73 2.56 -1.08
CA ASP A 92 15.24 3.70 -0.32
C ASP A 92 14.55 5.02 -0.70
N LEU A 93 13.91 5.63 0.28
CA LEU A 93 13.20 6.90 0.24
C LEU A 93 13.89 7.99 1.07
N SER A 94 15.09 7.72 1.59
CA SER A 94 15.84 8.68 2.44
C SER A 94 15.98 10.07 1.81
N LYS A 95 16.08 10.15 0.47
CA LYS A 95 16.17 11.42 -0.28
C LYS A 95 14.91 12.28 -0.22
N LEU A 96 13.77 11.69 0.12
CA LEU A 96 12.46 12.34 0.21
C LEU A 96 12.03 12.61 1.66
N GLU A 97 12.79 12.12 2.65
CA GLU A 97 12.48 12.32 4.06
C GLU A 97 12.33 13.80 4.42
N GLY A 98 11.30 14.12 5.21
CA GLY A 98 11.01 15.50 5.61
C GLY A 98 10.48 16.41 4.50
N ARG A 99 10.24 15.90 3.27
CA ARG A 99 9.61 16.67 2.18
C ARG A 99 8.11 16.35 2.12
N PRO A 100 7.24 17.35 1.91
CA PRO A 100 5.83 17.09 1.65
C PRO A 100 5.68 16.30 0.35
N ILE A 101 5.07 15.11 0.42
CA ILE A 101 4.80 14.25 -0.73
C ILE A 101 3.35 13.79 -0.74
N ARG A 102 2.90 13.24 -1.86
CA ARG A 102 1.65 12.48 -1.97
C ARG A 102 1.97 11.10 -2.52
N LEU A 103 1.28 10.09 -1.99
CA LEU A 103 1.29 8.76 -2.59
C LEU A 103 0.13 8.66 -3.58
N HIS A 104 0.41 8.26 -4.81
CA HIS A 104 -0.61 7.97 -5.82
C HIS A 104 -0.56 6.47 -6.14
N LEU A 105 -1.58 5.75 -5.69
CA LEU A 105 -1.68 4.31 -5.85
C LEU A 105 -2.59 3.99 -7.03
N LEU A 106 -2.11 3.14 -7.93
CA LEU A 106 -2.89 2.52 -8.99
C LEU A 106 -3.16 1.07 -8.60
N MET A 107 -4.41 0.63 -8.64
CA MET A 107 -4.83 -0.65 -8.11
C MET A 107 -5.77 -1.39 -9.06
N ARG A 108 -5.67 -2.72 -9.12
CA ARG A 108 -6.63 -3.62 -9.77
C ARG A 108 -6.84 -4.85 -8.90
N SER A 109 -8.10 -5.22 -8.66
CA SER A 109 -8.46 -6.40 -7.84
C SER A 109 -7.63 -6.43 -6.55
N ALA A 110 -7.64 -5.31 -5.82
CA ALA A 110 -6.74 -5.06 -4.70
C ALA A 110 -7.44 -4.29 -3.58
N LYS A 111 -7.01 -4.57 -2.35
CA LYS A 111 -7.46 -3.92 -1.13
C LYS A 111 -6.25 -3.38 -0.38
N LEU A 112 -6.18 -2.05 -0.25
CA LEU A 112 -5.23 -1.36 0.61
C LEU A 112 -5.89 -1.08 1.96
N TYR A 113 -5.32 -1.61 3.03
CA TYR A 113 -5.81 -1.41 4.39
C TYR A 113 -5.05 -0.28 5.11
N ALA A 114 -3.73 -0.25 4.97
CA ALA A 114 -2.86 0.70 5.63
C ALA A 114 -1.52 0.84 4.90
N PHE A 115 -0.77 1.88 5.24
CA PHE A 115 0.61 2.08 4.81
C PHE A 115 1.41 2.78 5.90
N GLN A 116 2.73 2.56 5.93
CA GLN A 116 3.63 3.18 6.89
C GLN A 116 5.01 3.41 6.30
N PHE A 117 5.69 4.46 6.80
CA PHE A 117 7.11 4.66 6.57
C PHE A 117 7.90 4.09 7.74
N LEU A 118 9.00 3.39 7.45
CA LEU A 118 9.87 2.79 8.45
C LEU A 118 11.31 3.29 8.32
N PRO A 119 12.09 3.30 9.41
CA PRO A 119 13.52 3.63 9.40
C PRO A 119 14.37 2.78 8.42
#